data_AF-A0A950YC88-F1
#
_entry.id   AF-A0A950YC88-F1
#
_cell.length_a   1.000
_cell.length_b   1.000
_cell.length_c   1.000
_cell.angle_alpha   90.00
_cell.angle_beta   90.00
_cell.angle_gamma   90.00
#
_symmetry.space_group_name_H-M   'P 1'
#
loop_
_entity.id
_entity.type
_entity.pdbx_description
1 polymer ?
#
loop_
_entity_poly.entity_id
_entity_poly.type
_entity_poly.pdbx_seq_one_letter_code
_entity_poly.pdbx_strand_id
1 'polypeptide(L)'
;MTVPVAAAKLPGMMNATTTSPHIPTTQAGAAVLSPGEGELLTVRGNRLVIKVASERQSVVEYTSSAGFPGPPLHIHPGFDEVFLVLEGHLTVRVDDEVSRLEPGSLAFVPGTIPHTFANTEAEPVRFLLLCAPGGFEDYFRAVAAGDEAAMAEVEHRVGYAPIGHPDNDS
;
A
#
# COMPACT_ATOMS: atom_id res chain seq x y z
N MET A 1 5.65 50.67 52.43
CA MET A 1 4.66 50.74 51.34
C MET A 1 5.43 50.75 50.02
N THR A 2 5.13 49.77 49.16
CA THR A 2 5.44 49.67 47.71
C THR A 2 6.89 49.82 47.23
N VAL A 3 7.53 48.68 46.95
CA VAL A 3 8.59 48.54 45.94
C VAL A 3 7.94 47.84 44.73
N PRO A 4 8.06 48.33 43.48
CA PRO A 4 7.39 47.69 42.35
C PRO A 4 8.20 46.46 41.89
N VAL A 5 7.48 45.35 41.68
CA VAL A 5 8.01 44.13 41.06
C VAL A 5 8.10 44.36 39.55
N ALA A 6 9.30 44.20 39.00
CA ALA A 6 9.57 44.26 37.58
C ALA A 6 8.94 43.07 36.85
N ALA A 7 8.25 43.34 35.74
CA ALA A 7 7.71 42.33 34.85
C ALA A 7 8.85 41.63 34.09
N ALA A 8 9.01 40.32 34.31
CA ALA A 8 9.92 39.49 33.54
C ALA A 8 9.33 39.22 32.14
N LYS A 9 10.13 39.52 31.11
CA LYS A 9 9.83 39.31 29.70
C LYS A 9 10.04 37.82 29.38
N LEU A 10 8.99 37.12 28.97
CA LEU A 10 9.06 35.73 28.51
C LEU A 10 9.93 35.63 27.25
N PRO A 11 10.86 34.66 27.15
CA PRO A 11 11.62 34.43 25.93
C PRO A 11 10.74 33.81 24.84
N GLY A 12 10.93 34.30 23.61
CA GLY A 12 10.14 33.98 22.43
C GLY A 12 10.10 32.49 22.09
N MET A 13 8.91 32.05 21.70
CA MET A 13 8.68 30.74 21.09
C MET A 13 9.39 30.70 19.74
N MET A 14 10.40 29.85 19.64
CA MET A 14 11.05 29.51 18.38
C MET A 14 10.07 28.65 17.59
N ASN A 15 9.66 29.11 16.41
CA ASN A 15 8.90 28.28 15.47
C ASN A 15 9.78 27.11 15.03
N ALA A 16 9.48 25.91 15.52
CA ALA A 16 10.02 24.68 14.98
C ALA A 16 9.44 24.51 13.58
N THR A 17 10.22 24.85 12.56
CA THR A 17 9.93 24.46 11.18
C THR A 17 10.13 22.96 11.11
N THR A 18 9.04 22.20 11.29
CA THR A 18 9.00 20.77 10.99
C THR A 18 9.11 20.63 9.48
N THR A 19 10.34 20.53 8.98
CA THR A 19 10.58 20.00 7.64
C THR A 19 10.11 18.55 7.65
N SER A 20 8.92 18.31 7.07
CA SER A 20 8.49 16.96 6.71
C SER A 20 9.58 16.34 5.84
N PRO A 21 9.96 15.08 6.07
CA PRO A 21 10.85 14.39 5.15
C PRO A 21 10.12 14.30 3.81
N HIS A 22 10.68 14.97 2.81
CA HIS A 22 10.24 14.84 1.43
C HIS A 22 10.52 13.40 1.01
N ILE A 23 9.52 12.52 1.10
CA ILE A 23 9.58 11.20 0.47
C ILE A 23 9.73 11.48 -1.03
N PRO A 24 10.75 10.95 -1.72
CA PRO A 24 10.92 11.21 -3.13
C PRO A 24 9.73 10.60 -3.88
N THR A 25 8.84 11.47 -4.33
CA THR A 25 7.80 11.16 -5.31
C THR A 25 8.50 10.60 -6.55
N THR A 26 8.34 9.30 -6.75
CA THR A 26 8.18 8.61 -8.04
C THR A 26 9.03 9.08 -9.23
N GLN A 27 9.81 8.16 -9.81
CA GLN A 27 10.64 8.37 -10.99
C GLN A 27 9.92 9.17 -12.11
N ALA A 28 10.27 10.46 -12.23
CA ALA A 28 9.60 11.45 -13.07
C ALA A 28 9.95 11.35 -14.57
N GLY A 29 10.16 10.15 -15.11
CA GLY A 29 10.59 9.97 -16.50
C GLY A 29 10.43 8.55 -17.03
N ALA A 30 10.60 8.40 -18.35
CA ALA A 30 10.61 7.09 -18.99
C ALA A 30 11.70 6.20 -18.37
N ALA A 31 11.36 4.94 -18.12
CA ALA A 31 12.24 3.96 -17.49
C ALA A 31 12.22 2.64 -18.25
N VAL A 32 13.37 1.98 -18.30
CA VAL A 32 13.51 0.57 -18.66
C VAL A 32 14.16 -0.10 -17.48
N LEU A 33 13.46 -1.04 -16.85
CA LEU A 33 13.92 -1.71 -15.62
C LEU A 33 14.19 -3.18 -15.91
N SER A 34 15.34 -3.63 -15.46
CA SER A 34 15.74 -5.03 -15.43
C SER A 34 15.01 -5.79 -14.29
N PRO A 35 15.08 -7.13 -14.26
CA PRO A 35 14.60 -7.90 -13.11
C PRO A 35 15.20 -7.39 -11.80
N GLY A 36 14.36 -7.23 -10.77
CA GLY A 36 14.78 -6.72 -9.47
C GLY A 36 15.01 -5.20 -9.35
N GLU A 37 15.14 -4.46 -10.45
CA GLU A 37 15.28 -2.99 -10.41
C GLU A 37 13.95 -2.29 -10.08
N GLY A 38 14.04 -1.20 -9.32
CA GLY A 38 12.92 -0.44 -8.78
C GLY A 38 13.12 -0.16 -7.29
N GLU A 39 12.13 0.42 -6.63
CA GLU A 39 12.18 0.67 -5.18
C GLU A 39 11.80 -0.61 -4.42
N LEU A 40 12.75 -1.17 -3.68
CA LEU A 40 12.57 -2.39 -2.91
C LEU A 40 12.04 -2.08 -1.50
N LEU A 41 10.91 -2.69 -1.15
CA LEU A 41 10.30 -2.63 0.18
C LEU A 41 10.11 -4.02 0.77
N THR A 42 10.19 -4.11 2.10
CA THR A 42 9.72 -5.28 2.86
C THR A 42 8.44 -4.90 3.59
N VAL A 43 7.33 -5.54 3.23
CA VAL A 43 5.99 -5.23 3.75
C VAL A 43 5.39 -6.47 4.37
N ARG A 44 5.22 -6.46 5.71
CA ARG A 44 4.65 -7.58 6.48
C ARG A 44 5.31 -8.94 6.17
N GLY A 45 6.64 -8.96 6.00
CA GLY A 45 7.40 -10.17 5.67
C GLY A 45 7.34 -10.60 4.20
N ASN A 46 6.72 -9.80 3.33
CA ASN A 46 6.72 -9.98 1.89
C ASN A 46 7.69 -8.99 1.22
N ARG A 47 8.12 -9.33 0.00
CA ARG A 47 9.11 -8.55 -0.74
C ARG A 47 8.44 -7.86 -1.93
N LEU A 48 8.44 -6.54 -1.96
CA LEU A 48 7.81 -5.74 -3.03
C LEU A 48 8.88 -4.95 -3.78
N VAL A 49 8.80 -4.90 -5.12
CA VAL A 49 9.51 -3.91 -5.93
C VAL A 49 8.50 -2.98 -6.59
N ILE A 50 8.49 -1.71 -6.22
CA ILE A 50 7.73 -0.70 -6.97
C ILE A 50 8.51 -0.43 -8.27
N LYS A 51 7.94 -0.89 -9.39
CA LYS A 51 8.50 -0.74 -10.74
C LYS A 51 8.10 0.59 -11.36
N VAL A 52 6.84 0.98 -11.17
CA VAL A 52 6.29 2.25 -11.66
C VAL A 52 5.48 2.85 -10.53
N ALA A 53 5.65 4.15 -10.33
CA ALA A 53 4.82 4.95 -9.47
C ALA A 53 4.57 6.25 -10.22
N SER A 54 3.32 6.66 -10.36
CA SER A 54 2.92 7.86 -11.10
C SER A 54 1.46 8.16 -10.77
N GLU A 55 0.99 9.36 -11.10
CA GLU A 55 -0.43 9.71 -10.94
C GLU A 55 -1.36 8.78 -11.73
N ARG A 56 -0.90 8.20 -12.84
CA ARG A 56 -1.74 7.40 -13.74
C ARG A 56 -1.79 5.92 -13.36
N GLN A 57 -0.72 5.41 -12.79
CA GLN A 57 -0.61 4.00 -12.46
C GLN A 57 0.52 3.72 -11.47
N SER A 58 0.32 2.67 -10.69
CA SER A 58 1.32 1.99 -9.90
C SER A 58 1.54 0.60 -10.45
N VAL A 59 2.78 0.14 -10.50
CA VAL A 59 3.12 -1.25 -10.87
C VAL A 59 4.10 -1.78 -9.84
N VAL A 60 3.72 -2.83 -9.15
CA VAL A 60 4.47 -3.45 -8.06
C VAL A 60 4.70 -4.93 -8.39
N GLU A 61 5.96 -5.35 -8.43
CA GLU A 61 6.29 -6.78 -8.42
C GLU A 61 6.26 -7.28 -6.98
N TYR A 62 5.25 -8.07 -6.66
CA TYR A 62 4.98 -8.59 -5.32
C TYR A 62 5.46 -10.04 -5.23
N THR A 63 6.33 -10.34 -4.27
CA THR A 63 6.66 -11.72 -3.88
C THR A 63 6.06 -11.99 -2.51
N SER A 64 4.98 -12.76 -2.49
CA SER A 64 4.27 -13.12 -1.27
C SER A 64 4.81 -14.41 -0.69
N SER A 65 5.19 -14.36 0.59
CA SER A 65 5.73 -15.49 1.33
C SER A 65 4.71 -16.62 1.45
N ALA A 66 5.20 -17.85 1.59
CA ALA A 66 4.35 -19.03 1.80
C ALA A 66 3.41 -18.82 3.00
N GLY A 67 2.14 -19.22 2.85
CA GLY A 67 1.13 -19.10 3.90
C GLY A 67 0.72 -17.67 4.27
N PHE A 68 1.11 -16.65 3.49
CA PHE A 68 0.71 -15.27 3.78
C PHE A 68 -0.82 -15.12 3.67
N PRO A 69 -1.52 -14.71 4.73
CA PRO A 69 -2.99 -14.72 4.78
C PRO A 69 -3.63 -13.59 3.96
N GLY A 70 -2.84 -12.61 3.51
CA GLY A 70 -3.37 -11.46 2.80
C GLY A 70 -3.89 -10.33 3.69
N PRO A 71 -4.38 -9.25 3.06
CA PRO A 71 -5.22 -8.26 3.74
C PRO A 71 -6.62 -8.84 4.06
N PRO A 72 -7.39 -8.22 4.99
CA PRO A 72 -8.81 -8.53 5.13
C PRO A 72 -9.56 -8.24 3.83
N LEU A 73 -10.80 -8.73 3.69
CA LEU A 73 -11.68 -8.35 2.58
C LEU A 73 -11.85 -6.83 2.57
N HIS A 74 -11.71 -6.18 1.43
CA HIS A 74 -11.77 -4.73 1.31
C HIS A 74 -12.21 -4.26 -0.09
N ILE A 75 -12.38 -2.94 -0.22
CA ILE A 75 -12.60 -2.24 -1.50
C ILE A 75 -11.66 -1.03 -1.62
N HIS A 76 -11.48 -0.59 -2.86
CA HIS A 76 -10.65 0.54 -3.24
C HIS A 76 -11.41 1.55 -4.14
N PRO A 77 -12.38 2.34 -3.63
CA PRO A 77 -13.24 3.16 -4.48
C PRO A 77 -12.52 4.16 -5.40
N GLY A 78 -11.26 4.50 -5.10
CA GLY A 78 -10.47 5.43 -5.89
C GLY A 78 -9.59 4.81 -6.99
N PHE A 79 -9.47 3.48 -7.09
CA PHE A 79 -8.66 2.83 -8.13
C PHE A 79 -9.07 1.38 -8.41
N ASP A 80 -8.78 0.93 -9.63
CA ASP A 80 -8.90 -0.47 -10.01
C ASP A 80 -7.59 -1.21 -9.75
N GLU A 81 -7.68 -2.52 -9.47
CA GLU A 81 -6.53 -3.41 -9.29
C GLU A 81 -6.44 -4.50 -10.35
N VAL A 82 -5.21 -4.85 -10.72
CA VAL A 82 -4.90 -6.01 -11.55
C VAL A 82 -3.84 -6.87 -10.84
N PHE A 83 -4.14 -8.16 -10.70
CA PHE A 83 -3.22 -9.18 -10.24
C PHE A 83 -2.82 -10.06 -11.43
N LEU A 84 -1.55 -10.05 -11.85
CA LEU A 84 -1.04 -10.95 -12.89
C LEU A 84 0.02 -11.87 -12.30
N VAL A 85 -0.26 -13.18 -12.25
CA VAL A 85 0.66 -14.15 -11.68
C VAL A 85 1.82 -14.40 -12.63
N LEU A 86 3.05 -14.28 -12.12
CA LEU A 86 4.29 -14.54 -12.88
C LEU A 86 4.85 -15.92 -12.56
N GLU A 87 4.74 -16.37 -11.31
CA GLU A 87 5.34 -17.60 -10.80
C GLU A 87 4.59 -18.05 -9.53
N GLY A 88 4.45 -19.36 -9.32
CA GLY A 88 3.69 -19.91 -8.20
C GLY A 88 2.18 -19.79 -8.40
N HIS A 89 1.42 -19.80 -7.31
CA HIS A 89 -0.04 -19.68 -7.37
C HIS A 89 -0.58 -18.68 -6.35
N LEU A 90 -1.50 -17.83 -6.79
CA LEU A 90 -2.13 -16.81 -5.96
C LEU A 90 -3.59 -17.19 -5.75
N THR A 91 -4.06 -17.22 -4.51
CA THR A 91 -5.50 -17.32 -4.25
C THR A 91 -6.08 -15.91 -4.21
N VAL A 92 -7.05 -15.63 -5.06
CA VAL A 92 -7.74 -14.32 -5.11
C VAL A 92 -9.22 -14.56 -4.91
N ARG A 93 -9.84 -13.73 -4.06
CA ARG A 93 -11.29 -13.60 -3.96
C ARG A 93 -11.71 -12.31 -4.63
N VAL A 94 -12.62 -12.39 -5.59
CA VAL A 94 -13.30 -11.24 -6.20
C VAL A 94 -14.79 -11.45 -6.03
N ASP A 95 -15.45 -10.54 -5.34
CA ASP A 95 -16.82 -10.69 -4.89
C ASP A 95 -16.99 -12.00 -4.08
N ASP A 96 -17.86 -12.92 -4.52
CA ASP A 96 -18.05 -14.23 -3.90
C ASP A 96 -17.22 -15.36 -4.52
N GLU A 97 -16.48 -15.08 -5.59
CA GLU A 97 -15.69 -16.08 -6.29
C GLU A 97 -14.27 -16.15 -5.74
N VAL A 98 -13.85 -17.35 -5.32
CA VAL A 98 -12.48 -17.66 -4.93
C VAL A 98 -11.81 -18.46 -6.02
N SER A 99 -10.74 -17.93 -6.57
CA SER A 99 -9.96 -18.53 -7.65
C SER A 99 -8.50 -18.74 -7.25
N ARG A 100 -7.95 -19.89 -7.64
CA ARG A 100 -6.50 -20.17 -7.55
C ARG A 100 -5.87 -19.89 -8.90
N LEU A 101 -5.13 -18.80 -8.99
CA LEU A 101 -4.51 -18.29 -10.20
C LEU A 101 -3.13 -18.92 -10.41
N GLU A 102 -2.89 -19.48 -11.59
CA GLU A 102 -1.58 -20.02 -12.02
C GLU A 102 -0.81 -19.01 -12.87
N PRO A 103 0.48 -19.23 -13.19
CA PRO A 103 1.27 -18.28 -13.99
C PRO A 103 0.61 -17.93 -15.33
N GLY A 104 0.52 -16.63 -15.62
CA GLY A 104 -0.19 -16.09 -16.79
C GLY A 104 -1.67 -15.79 -16.55
N SER A 105 -2.25 -16.24 -15.42
CA SER A 105 -3.61 -15.88 -15.02
C SER A 105 -3.68 -14.45 -14.51
N LEU A 106 -4.81 -13.78 -14.78
CA LEU A 106 -5.06 -12.40 -14.38
C LEU A 106 -6.41 -12.30 -13.65
N ALA A 107 -6.42 -11.59 -12.52
CA ALA A 107 -7.63 -11.04 -11.93
C ALA A 107 -7.66 -9.52 -12.11
N PHE A 108 -8.80 -9.00 -12.56
CA PHE A 108 -9.08 -7.57 -12.63
C PHE A 108 -10.20 -7.24 -11.66
N VAL A 109 -9.99 -6.22 -10.83
CA VAL A 109 -10.91 -5.82 -9.78
C VAL A 109 -11.23 -4.34 -9.90
N PRO A 110 -12.43 -3.99 -10.35
CA PRO A 110 -12.89 -2.61 -10.29
C PRO A 110 -12.96 -2.12 -8.84
N GLY A 111 -12.63 -0.86 -8.58
CA GLY A 111 -12.40 -0.36 -7.22
C GLY A 111 -13.56 -0.52 -6.22
N THR A 112 -14.79 -0.69 -6.68
CA THR A 112 -15.97 -0.89 -5.81
C THR A 112 -16.29 -2.36 -5.52
N ILE A 113 -15.54 -3.30 -6.11
CA ILE A 113 -15.78 -4.73 -5.96
C ILE A 113 -15.00 -5.27 -4.75
N PRO A 114 -15.66 -5.93 -3.79
CA PRO A 114 -14.98 -6.56 -2.66
C PRO A 114 -13.94 -7.57 -3.12
N HIS A 115 -12.74 -7.52 -2.54
CA HIS A 115 -11.69 -8.46 -2.88
C HIS A 115 -10.66 -8.67 -1.76
N THR A 116 -9.91 -9.76 -1.89
CA THR A 116 -8.68 -10.03 -1.13
C THR A 116 -7.83 -11.03 -1.92
N PHE A 117 -6.56 -11.17 -1.53
CA PHE A 117 -5.67 -12.21 -2.03
C PHE A 117 -4.93 -12.87 -0.88
N ALA A 118 -4.50 -14.12 -1.05
CA ALA A 118 -3.65 -14.83 -0.11
C ALA A 118 -2.67 -15.71 -0.86
N ASN A 119 -1.54 -16.02 -0.22
CA ASN A 119 -0.72 -17.15 -0.62
C ASN A 119 -1.04 -18.34 0.29
N THR A 120 -1.92 -19.23 -0.17
CA THR A 120 -2.33 -20.45 0.54
C THR A 120 -1.36 -21.62 0.32
N GLU A 121 -0.30 -21.42 -0.47
CA GLU A 121 0.65 -22.46 -0.83
C GLU A 121 1.82 -22.54 0.17
N ALA A 122 2.56 -23.64 0.13
CA ALA A 122 3.76 -23.86 0.93
C ALA A 122 5.02 -23.16 0.35
N GLU A 123 4.92 -22.61 -0.86
CA GLU A 123 5.99 -21.91 -1.56
C GLU A 123 5.61 -20.45 -1.83
N PRO A 124 6.57 -19.52 -2.00
CA PRO A 124 6.27 -18.15 -2.38
C PRO A 124 5.56 -18.05 -3.74
N VAL A 125 4.72 -17.02 -3.90
CA VAL A 125 4.12 -16.64 -5.17
C VAL A 125 4.62 -15.26 -5.60
N ARG A 126 4.85 -15.09 -6.90
CA ARG A 126 5.27 -13.81 -7.49
C ARG A 126 4.25 -13.35 -8.51
N PHE A 127 3.79 -12.11 -8.38
CA PHE A 127 2.79 -11.51 -9.24
C PHE A 127 3.05 -10.01 -9.43
N LEU A 128 2.52 -9.45 -10.51
CA LEU A 128 2.39 -7.99 -10.63
C LEU A 128 1.06 -7.57 -10.00
N LEU A 129 1.13 -6.57 -9.14
CA LEU A 129 0.01 -5.77 -8.69
C LEU A 129 0.07 -4.43 -9.43
N LEU A 130 -0.97 -4.11 -10.19
CA LEU A 130 -1.13 -2.81 -10.84
C LEU A 130 -2.35 -2.11 -10.26
N CYS A 131 -2.19 -0.83 -9.93
CA CYS A 131 -3.28 0.03 -9.47
C CYS A 131 -3.43 1.20 -10.44
N ALA A 132 -4.66 1.54 -10.82
CA ALA A 132 -4.94 2.67 -11.72
C ALA A 132 -6.20 3.45 -11.26
N PRO A 133 -6.11 4.76 -10.99
CA PRO A 133 -4.90 5.59 -10.94
C PRO A 133 -3.86 5.11 -9.90
N GLY A 134 -2.64 5.64 -9.99
CA GLY A 134 -1.58 5.30 -9.03
C GLY A 134 -1.71 6.05 -7.70
N GLY A 135 -0.79 5.78 -6.78
CA GLY A 135 -0.72 6.43 -5.46
C GLY A 135 -0.90 5.46 -4.29
N PHE A 136 -1.42 4.25 -4.52
CA PHE A 136 -1.52 3.25 -3.45
C PHE A 136 -0.16 2.69 -3.02
N GLU A 137 0.88 2.79 -3.85
CA GLU A 137 2.24 2.41 -3.46
C GLU A 137 2.78 3.19 -2.25
N ASP A 138 2.25 4.39 -2.00
CA ASP A 138 2.58 5.16 -0.80
C ASP A 138 2.13 4.44 0.47
N TYR A 139 1.05 3.65 0.39
CA TYR A 139 0.63 2.78 1.49
C TYR A 139 1.70 1.74 1.81
N PHE A 140 2.28 1.09 0.79
CA PHE A 140 3.37 0.13 0.98
C PHE A 140 4.61 0.78 1.59
N ARG A 141 4.95 2.01 1.16
CA ARG A 141 6.03 2.80 1.77
C ARG A 141 5.75 3.08 3.25
N ALA A 142 4.53 3.51 3.57
CA ALA A 142 4.11 3.78 4.94
C ALA A 142 4.18 2.52 5.82
N VAL A 143 3.69 1.37 5.32
CA VAL A 143 3.79 0.09 6.03
C VAL A 143 5.24 -0.32 6.27
N ALA A 144 6.11 -0.18 5.26
CA ALA A 144 7.53 -0.49 5.39
C ALA A 144 8.24 0.43 6.42
N ALA A 145 7.78 1.68 6.55
CA ALA A 145 8.28 2.65 7.52
C ALA A 145 7.68 2.47 8.93
N GLY A 146 6.59 1.71 9.07
CA GLY A 146 5.84 1.64 10.33
C GLY A 146 5.09 2.94 10.67
N ASP A 147 4.74 3.74 9.66
CA ASP A 147 4.08 5.04 9.83
C ASP A 147 2.56 4.91 9.71
N GLU A 148 1.88 4.74 10.84
CA GLU A 148 0.42 4.57 10.90
C GLU A 148 -0.34 5.82 10.42
N ALA A 149 0.21 7.01 10.64
CA ALA A 149 -0.44 8.25 10.21
C ALA A 149 -0.41 8.38 8.68
N ALA A 150 0.72 8.05 8.06
CA ALA A 150 0.85 8.01 6.61
C ALA A 150 -0.03 6.91 5.99
N MET A 151 -0.16 5.75 6.63
CA MET A 151 -1.10 4.71 6.19
C MET A 151 -2.54 5.25 6.14
N ALA A 152 -3.01 5.86 7.22
CA ALA A 152 -4.36 6.42 7.30
C ALA A 152 -4.59 7.55 6.28
N GLU A 153 -3.59 8.39 6.04
CA GLU A 153 -3.66 9.44 5.02
C GLU A 153 -3.84 8.85 3.61
N VAL A 154 -3.06 7.82 3.26
CA VAL A 154 -3.18 7.16 1.96
C VAL A 154 -4.55 6.49 1.82
N GLU A 155 -4.98 5.71 2.81
CA GLU A 155 -6.30 5.06 2.82
C GLU A 155 -7.44 6.07 2.61
N HIS A 156 -7.38 7.23 3.26
CA HIS A 156 -8.34 8.31 3.06
C HIS A 156 -8.26 8.92 1.65
N ARG A 157 -7.04 9.12 1.11
CA ARG A 157 -6.82 9.74 -0.21
C ARG A 157 -7.25 8.85 -1.36
N VAL A 158 -6.88 7.57 -1.35
CA VAL A 158 -7.12 6.64 -2.47
C VAL A 158 -8.37 5.80 -2.29
N GLY A 159 -8.99 5.85 -1.11
CA GLY A 159 -10.11 5.01 -0.75
C GLY A 159 -9.64 3.58 -0.45
N TYR A 160 -9.64 3.23 0.83
CA TYR A 160 -9.56 1.85 1.31
C TYR A 160 -10.62 1.68 2.38
N ALA A 161 -11.44 0.65 2.24
CA ALA A 161 -12.43 0.31 3.25
C ALA A 161 -12.43 -1.20 3.48
N PRO A 162 -12.00 -1.67 4.67
CA PRO A 162 -12.24 -3.04 5.08
C PRO A 162 -13.74 -3.33 5.07
N ILE A 163 -14.12 -4.46 4.47
CA ILE A 163 -15.47 -4.99 4.54
C ILE A 163 -15.47 -6.04 5.64
N GLY A 164 -16.27 -5.82 6.68
CA GLY A 164 -16.50 -6.82 7.70
C GLY A 164 -17.04 -8.10 7.07
N HIS A 165 -16.60 -9.26 7.55
CA HIS A 165 -17.16 -10.54 7.11
C HIS A 165 -18.68 -10.51 7.34
N PRO A 166 -19.53 -10.87 6.36
CA PRO A 166 -20.97 -10.95 6.59
C PRO A 166 -21.41 -12.02 7.61
N ASP A 167 -20.48 -12.75 8.24
CA ASP A 167 -20.79 -13.91 9.10
C ASP A 167 -20.23 -13.79 10.52
N ASN A 168 -20.25 -12.60 11.13
CA ASN A 168 -19.95 -12.48 12.57
C ASN A 168 -21.03 -11.75 13.37
N ASP A 169 -22.27 -11.81 12.89
CA ASP A 169 -23.46 -11.53 13.69
C ASP A 169 -24.26 -12.83 13.88
N SER A 170 -23.72 -13.71 14.74
CA SER A 170 -24.42 -14.89 15.27
C SER A 170 -23.93 -15.21 16.67
#